data_AF-A0A7C1W3W2-F1
#
_entry.id   AF-A0A7C1W3W2-F1
#
_cell.length_a   1.000
_cell.length_b   1.000
_cell.length_c   1.000
_cell.angle_alpha   90.00
_cell.angle_beta   90.00
_cell.angle_gamma   90.00
#
_symmetry.space_group_name_H-M   'P 1'
#
loop_
_entity.id
_entity.type
_entity.pdbx_description
1 polymer ?
#
loop_
_entity_poly.entity_id
_entity_poly.type
_entity_poly.pdbx_seq_one_letter_code
_entity_poly.pdbx_strand_id
1 'polypeptide(L)'
;MNDTTTFFTVEMKNLANKILSKYKLCDSCLGRLFAHVDKRVTNKEKGEKLRKELNKKNVSPKNCWLCEGLTGEINELADIVEKKLQEYEFSTFLI
;
A
#
# COMPACT_ATOMS: atom_id res chain seq x y z
N MET A 1 27.04 -5.90 9.47
CA MET A 1 26.06 -6.19 8.40
C MET A 1 25.19 -4.96 8.21
N ASN A 2 25.64 -3.98 7.42
CA ASN A 2 24.84 -2.79 7.11
C ASN A 2 24.61 -2.80 5.60
N ASP A 3 23.59 -3.54 5.17
CA ASP A 3 23.08 -3.41 3.81
C ASP A 3 22.04 -2.28 3.78
N THR A 4 22.53 -1.04 3.90
CA THR A 4 21.75 0.18 3.62
C THR A 4 21.70 0.40 2.11
N THR A 5 21.15 -0.56 1.37
CA THR A 5 20.77 -0.33 -0.01
C THR A 5 19.43 0.40 0.00
N THR A 6 19.46 1.71 -0.25
CA THR A 6 18.27 2.56 -0.43
C THR A 6 17.39 1.98 -1.55
N PHE A 7 16.14 1.60 -1.23
CA PHE A 7 15.23 0.94 -2.18
C PHE A 7 14.53 1.88 -3.16
N PHE A 8 14.51 3.18 -2.87
CA PHE A 8 13.88 4.20 -3.70
C PHE A 8 14.94 5.15 -4.25
N THR A 9 14.90 5.40 -5.57
CA THR A 9 15.79 6.38 -6.20
C THR A 9 15.40 7.81 -5.80
N VAL A 10 16.29 8.76 -6.09
CA VAL A 10 16.04 10.19 -5.83
C VAL A 10 14.81 10.68 -6.61
N GLU A 11 14.66 10.25 -7.87
CA GLU A 11 13.52 10.59 -8.72
C GLU A 11 12.21 10.08 -8.14
N MET A 12 12.19 8.86 -7.61
CA MET A 12 11.01 8.26 -6.96
C MET A 12 10.62 9.05 -5.71
N LYS A 13 11.61 9.44 -4.89
CA LYS A 13 11.40 10.28 -3.70
C LYS A 13 10.86 11.66 -4.06
N ASN A 14 11.38 12.28 -5.11
CA ASN A 14 10.89 13.57 -5.62
C ASN A 14 9.45 13.48 -6.12
N LEU A 15 9.13 12.43 -6.89
CA LEU A 15 7.77 12.17 -7.35
C LEU A 15 6.82 11.96 -6.16
N ALA A 16 7.21 11.15 -5.18
CA ALA A 16 6.44 10.91 -3.97
C ALA A 16 6.19 12.20 -3.19
N ASN A 17 7.18 13.07 -3.04
CA ASN A 17 7.01 14.39 -2.42
C ASN A 17 5.99 15.26 -3.17
N LYS A 18 6.05 15.29 -4.50
CA LYS A 18 5.11 16.05 -5.35
C LYS A 18 3.68 15.51 -5.25
N ILE A 19 3.51 14.21 -5.08
CA ILE A 19 2.20 13.57 -4.90
C ILE A 19 1.66 13.88 -3.50
N LEU A 20 2.48 13.69 -2.47
CA LEU A 20 2.09 13.90 -1.07
C LEU A 20 1.84 15.37 -0.72
N SER A 21 2.32 16.33 -1.53
CA SER A 21 1.97 17.75 -1.38
C SER A 21 0.56 18.08 -1.89
N LYS A 22 -0.01 17.22 -2.74
CA LYS A 22 -1.34 17.43 -3.34
C LYS A 22 -2.40 16.50 -2.75
N TYR A 23 -2.01 15.27 -2.41
CA TYR A 23 -2.94 14.20 -2.03
C TYR A 23 -2.53 13.57 -0.70
N LYS A 24 -3.49 13.45 0.21
CA LYS A 24 -3.32 12.70 1.47
C LYS A 24 -3.43 11.21 1.16
N LEU A 25 -2.32 10.50 1.10
CA LEU A 25 -2.31 9.06 0.81
C LEU A 25 -1.92 8.26 2.05
N CYS A 26 -2.64 7.16 2.33
CA CYS A 26 -2.21 6.13 3.27
C CYS A 26 -1.00 5.35 2.73
N ASP A 27 -0.37 4.56 3.59
CA ASP A 27 0.84 3.82 3.22
C ASP A 27 0.60 2.76 2.14
N SER A 28 -0.52 2.04 2.18
CA SER A 28 -0.88 1.08 1.13
C SER A 28 -1.00 1.75 -0.25
N CYS A 29 -1.65 2.92 -0.34
CA CYS A 29 -1.79 3.66 -1.58
C CYS A 29 -0.47 4.29 -2.03
N LEU A 30 0.31 4.85 -1.11
CA LEU A 30 1.62 5.43 -1.41
C LEU A 30 2.58 4.37 -1.97
N GLY A 31 2.67 3.21 -1.31
CA GLY A 31 3.56 2.14 -1.77
C GLY A 31 3.10 1.48 -3.07
N ARG A 32 1.79 1.45 -3.34
CA ARG A 32 1.24 0.91 -4.61
C ARG A 32 1.73 1.70 -5.84
N LEU A 33 2.02 2.99 -5.71
CA LEU A 33 2.63 3.80 -6.78
C LEU A 33 4.00 3.26 -7.22
N PHE A 34 4.67 2.54 -6.33
CA PHE A 34 5.99 1.97 -6.53
C PHE A 34 5.97 0.44 -6.36
N ALA A 35 4.86 -0.21 -6.75
CA ALA A 35 4.66 -1.64 -6.54
C ALA A 35 5.76 -2.53 -7.15
N HIS A 36 6.45 -2.05 -8.19
CA HIS A 36 7.58 -2.73 -8.82
C HIS A 36 8.85 -2.76 -7.97
N VAL A 37 8.98 -1.86 -6.97
CA VAL A 37 10.08 -1.86 -6.02
C VAL A 37 9.88 -2.97 -5.02
N ASP A 38 10.90 -3.82 -4.84
CA ASP A 38 10.92 -4.99 -3.95
C ASP A 38 9.60 -5.75 -3.85
N LYS A 39 9.47 -6.79 -4.68
CA LYS A 39 8.27 -7.63 -4.73
C LYS A 39 8.05 -8.50 -3.48
N ARG A 40 9.01 -8.53 -2.54
CA ARG A 40 8.92 -9.36 -1.32
C ARG A 40 8.18 -8.69 -0.17
N VAL A 41 7.94 -7.38 -0.27
CA VAL A 41 7.23 -6.62 0.75
C VAL A 41 5.90 -6.09 0.22
N THR A 42 4.94 -5.89 1.12
CA THR A 42 3.62 -5.37 0.82
C THR A 42 3.68 -3.90 0.39
N ASN A 43 2.62 -3.42 -0.27
CA ASN A 43 2.51 -2.00 -0.58
C ASN A 43 2.46 -1.12 0.69
N LYS A 44 1.89 -1.63 1.80
CA LYS A 44 1.86 -0.91 3.08
C LYS A 44 3.28 -0.67 3.61
N GLU A 45 4.09 -1.72 3.66
CA GLU A 45 5.49 -1.63 4.13
C GLU A 45 6.34 -0.70 3.25
N LYS A 46 6.14 -0.74 1.92
CA LYS A 46 6.78 0.22 0.99
C LYS A 46 6.42 1.66 1.32
N GLY A 47 5.13 1.92 1.53
CA GLY A 47 4.63 3.25 1.88
C GLY A 47 5.19 3.75 3.21
N GLU A 48 5.19 2.91 4.24
CA GLU A 48 5.75 3.22 5.57
C GLU A 48 7.24 3.59 5.48
N LYS A 49 8.02 2.79 4.74
CA LYS A 49 9.45 3.04 4.52
C LYS A 49 9.68 4.34 3.77
N LEU A 50 9.01 4.53 2.64
CA LEU A 50 9.15 5.74 1.83
C LEU A 50 8.74 6.98 2.64
N ARG A 51 7.66 6.88 3.42
CA ARG A 51 7.20 7.97 4.29
C ARG A 51 8.24 8.33 5.35
N LYS A 52 8.87 7.33 5.97
CA LYS A 52 9.95 7.52 6.94
C LYS A 52 11.16 8.20 6.30
N GLU A 53 11.58 7.75 5.12
CA GLU A 53 12.71 8.34 4.37
C GLU A 53 12.43 9.80 3.96
N LEU A 54 11.16 10.17 3.74
CA LEU A 54 10.73 11.52 3.38
C LEU A 54 10.35 12.41 4.58
N ASN A 55 10.41 11.88 5.81
CA ASN A 55 9.96 12.54 7.03
C ASN A 55 8.53 13.12 6.93
N LYS A 56 7.58 12.33 6.42
CA LYS A 56 6.17 12.73 6.26
C LYS A 56 5.28 12.10 7.33
N LYS A 57 4.17 12.77 7.68
CA LYS A 57 3.18 12.24 8.64
C LYS A 57 2.35 11.12 8.04
N ASN A 58 1.99 10.11 8.84
CA ASN A 58 1.10 9.03 8.41
C ASN A 58 -0.33 9.57 8.14
N VAL A 59 -1.04 8.94 7.21
CA VAL A 59 -2.46 9.13 6.92
C VAL A 59 -3.14 7.77 7.06
N SER A 60 -4.12 7.66 7.95
CA SER A 60 -4.91 6.42 8.07
C SER A 60 -5.70 6.13 6.78
N PRO A 61 -6.01 4.86 6.46
CA PRO A 61 -6.82 4.51 5.30
C PRO A 61 -8.12 5.32 5.18
N LYS A 62 -8.84 5.53 6.30
CA LYS A 62 -10.07 6.32 6.36
C LYS A 62 -9.93 7.77 5.88
N ASN A 63 -8.74 8.35 6.00
CA ASN A 63 -8.44 9.72 5.58
C ASN A 63 -7.68 9.79 4.25
N CYS A 64 -7.56 8.65 3.55
CA CYS A 64 -6.85 8.57 2.28
C CYS A 64 -7.72 9.14 1.15
N TRP A 65 -7.19 10.11 0.42
CA TRP A 65 -7.82 10.71 -0.76
C TRP A 65 -8.07 9.70 -1.88
N LEU A 66 -7.31 8.61 -1.96
CA LEU A 66 -7.40 7.66 -3.07
C LEU A 66 -8.32 6.47 -2.77
N CYS A 67 -8.17 5.83 -1.60
CA CYS A 67 -8.93 4.62 -1.29
C CYS A 67 -10.13 4.86 -0.38
N GLU A 68 -10.26 6.03 0.22
CA GLU A 68 -11.40 6.41 1.06
C GLU A 68 -11.75 5.39 2.17
N GLY A 69 -10.75 4.67 2.69
CA GLY A 69 -10.92 3.64 3.71
C GLY A 69 -10.76 2.20 3.22
N LEU A 70 -11.00 1.93 1.93
CA LEU A 70 -11.12 0.57 1.37
C LEU A 70 -9.92 -0.34 1.69
N THR A 71 -8.69 0.19 1.64
CA THR A 71 -7.50 -0.64 1.92
C THR A 71 -7.42 -1.11 3.37
N GLY A 72 -8.14 -0.44 4.28
CA GLY A 72 -8.22 -0.82 5.69
C GLY A 72 -9.29 -1.86 5.98
N GLU A 73 -10.14 -2.20 5.01
CA GLU A 73 -11.28 -3.11 5.16
C GLU A 73 -11.09 -4.43 4.37
N ILE A 74 -9.91 -4.63 3.76
CA ILE A 74 -9.66 -5.77 2.86
C ILE A 74 -9.90 -7.10 3.55
N ASN A 75 -9.50 -7.24 4.82
CA ASN A 75 -9.65 -8.50 5.54
C ASN A 75 -11.12 -8.77 5.86
N GLU A 76 -11.85 -7.77 6.33
CA GLU A 76 -13.28 -7.87 6.63
C GLU A 76 -14.08 -8.20 5.37
N LEU A 77 -13.73 -7.57 4.24
CA LEU A 77 -14.33 -7.88 2.94
C LEU A 77 -13.98 -9.29 2.48
N ALA A 78 -12.73 -9.74 2.68
CA ALA A 78 -12.31 -11.10 2.35
C ALA A 78 -13.09 -12.15 3.18
N ASP A 79 -13.28 -11.93 4.48
CA ASP A 79 -14.04 -12.82 5.36
C ASP A 79 -15.51 -12.92 4.91
N ILE A 80 -16.11 -11.80 4.48
CA ILE A 80 -17.48 -11.78 3.94
C ILE A 80 -17.56 -12.62 2.66
N VAL A 81 -16.59 -12.44 1.75
CA VAL A 81 -16.53 -13.20 0.49
C VAL A 81 -16.33 -14.68 0.78
N GLU A 82 -15.36 -15.03 1.62
CA GLU A 82 -15.09 -16.42 2.03
C GLU A 82 -16.34 -17.09 2.58
N LYS A 83 -17.03 -16.45 3.53
CA LYS A 83 -18.26 -16.98 4.13
C LYS A 83 -19.36 -17.21 3.11
N LYS A 84 -19.48 -16.34 2.09
CA LYS A 84 -20.47 -16.50 1.02
C LYS A 84 -20.09 -17.58 0.01
N LEU A 85 -18.80 -17.82 -0.17
CA LEU A 85 -18.30 -18.85 -1.06
C LEU A 85 -18.34 -20.26 -0.46
N GLN A 86 -18.56 -20.42 0.86
CA GLN A 86 -18.68 -21.73 1.52
C GLN A 86 -19.76 -22.65 0.93
N GLU A 87 -20.77 -22.09 0.25
CA GLU A 87 -21.84 -22.84 -0.40
C GLU A 87 -21.42 -23.43 -1.77
N TYR A 88 -20.23 -23.10 -2.26
CA TYR A 88 -19.72 -23.48 -3.58
C TYR A 88 -18.38 -24.20 -3.46
N GLU A 89 -18.18 -25.24 -4.27
CA GLU A 89 -16.88 -25.87 -4.47
C GLU A 89 -16.26 -25.41 -5.80
N PHE A 90 -14.97 -25.11 -5.78
CA PHE A 90 -14.22 -24.66 -6.95
C PHE A 90 -12.79 -25.17 -6.90
N SER A 91 -12.27 -25.60 -8.05
CA SER A 91 -10.87 -26.02 -8.19
C SER A 91 -9.95 -24.86 -8.60
N THR A 92 -10.52 -23.76 -9.09
CA THR A 92 -9.82 -22.53 -9.49
C THR A 92 -10.69 -21.30 -9.24
N PHE A 93 -10.06 -20.14 -9.12
CA PHE A 93 -10.72 -18.84 -9.06
C PHE A 93 -9.87 -17.80 -9.80
N LEU A 94 -10.46 -16.67 -10.17
CA LEU A 94 -9.78 -15.56 -10.86
C LEU A 94 -9.64 -14.36 -9.91
N ILE A 95 -8.42 -13.83 -9.77
CA ILE A 95 -8.07 -12.62 -9.01
C ILE A 95 -7.29 -11.66 -9.91
#